data_AF-A0A812MIH9-F1
#
_entry.id   AF-A0A812MIH9-F1
#
_cell.length_a   1.000
_cell.length_b   1.000
_cell.length_c   1.000
_cell.angle_alpha   90.00
_cell.angle_beta   90.00
_cell.angle_gamma   90.00
#
_symmetry.space_group_name_H-M   'P 1'
#
loop_
_entity.id
_entity.type
_entity.pdbx_description
1 polymer ?
#
loop_
_entity_poly.entity_id
_entity_poly.type
_entity_poly.pdbx_seq_one_letter_code
_entity_poly.pdbx_strand_id
1 'polypeptide(L)'
;MSSAAPGSEGPEAKRPRREDTIDLDVGGTPFRTTRMTLQKSPFFANLLACGGEGPVFVDRCPQLFAHVLQFLRTGRGPRCATLAESDALAGEFDFFGLDDSQISLPEQVVLTGQYYWHNSKETAVHAKVEAYLDEGFQIKHLSSFAGMVEAENGVAGCTFVLEK
;
A
#
# COMPACT_ATOMS: atom_id res chain seq x y z
N MET A 1 -43.45 -39.75 -19.25
CA MET A 1 -43.33 -38.44 -19.94
C MET A 1 -43.03 -37.41 -18.87
N SER A 2 -41.79 -36.92 -18.82
CA SER A 2 -41.26 -36.03 -17.80
C SER A 2 -41.00 -34.66 -18.43
N SER A 3 -41.36 -33.57 -17.75
CA SER A 3 -40.89 -32.17 -17.96
C SER A 3 -41.89 -31.22 -17.32
N ALA A 4 -41.58 -30.09 -16.68
CA ALA A 4 -40.41 -29.53 -15.99
C ALA A 4 -40.95 -28.21 -15.38
N ALA A 5 -40.50 -27.85 -14.18
CA ALA A 5 -40.96 -26.66 -13.44
C ALA A 5 -40.38 -25.34 -14.01
N PRO A 6 -41.02 -24.17 -13.79
CA PRO A 6 -40.49 -22.88 -14.20
C PRO A 6 -39.35 -22.42 -13.28
N GLY A 7 -38.31 -21.86 -13.90
CA GLY A 7 -37.08 -21.42 -13.26
C GLY A 7 -37.24 -20.24 -12.32
N SER A 8 -36.49 -20.29 -11.22
CA SER A 8 -36.27 -19.21 -10.26
C SER A 8 -35.34 -18.14 -10.86
N GLU A 9 -35.83 -16.92 -11.05
CA GLU A 9 -35.00 -15.76 -11.35
C GLU A 9 -34.28 -15.31 -10.07
N GLY A 10 -32.95 -15.53 -10.04
CA GLY A 10 -32.07 -14.93 -9.04
C GLY A 10 -31.77 -13.47 -9.37
N PRO A 11 -31.31 -12.66 -8.39
CA PRO A 11 -31.09 -11.23 -8.58
C PRO A 11 -29.98 -11.01 -9.61
N GLU A 12 -30.36 -10.49 -10.77
CA GLU A 12 -29.47 -10.16 -11.87
C GLU A 12 -28.54 -9.01 -11.45
N ALA A 13 -27.28 -9.35 -11.18
CA ALA A 13 -26.23 -8.37 -10.98
C ALA A 13 -26.11 -7.52 -12.25
N LYS A 14 -26.65 -6.30 -12.18
CA LYS A 14 -26.74 -5.31 -13.25
C LYS A 14 -25.36 -5.11 -13.89
N ARG A 15 -25.14 -5.70 -15.07
CA ARG A 15 -23.93 -5.48 -15.87
C ARG A 15 -23.86 -3.97 -16.19
N PRO A 16 -22.73 -3.28 -15.92
CA PRO A 16 -22.64 -1.86 -16.24
C PRO A 16 -22.81 -1.67 -17.74
N ARG A 17 -23.77 -0.83 -18.14
CA ARG A 17 -23.95 -0.47 -19.55
C ARG A 17 -22.76 0.39 -19.96
N ARG A 18 -22.37 0.36 -21.24
CA ARG A 18 -21.26 1.19 -21.78
C ARG A 18 -21.45 2.70 -21.56
N GLU A 19 -22.64 3.12 -21.13
CA GLU A 19 -23.05 4.49 -20.83
C GLU A 19 -22.59 4.97 -19.42
N ASP A 20 -22.04 4.10 -18.57
CA ASP A 20 -21.67 4.46 -17.19
C ASP A 20 -20.17 4.82 -17.01
N THR A 21 -19.40 4.87 -18.11
CA THR A 21 -17.99 5.25 -18.08
C THR A 21 -17.81 6.76 -18.15
N ILE A 22 -16.89 7.28 -17.33
CA ILE A 22 -16.52 8.69 -17.23
C ILE A 22 -15.04 8.81 -17.54
N ASP A 23 -14.72 9.83 -18.34
CA ASP A 23 -13.35 10.26 -18.63
C ASP A 23 -12.94 11.34 -17.64
N LEU A 24 -11.77 11.13 -17.02
CA LEU A 24 -11.13 12.09 -16.14
C LEU A 24 -9.78 12.45 -16.70
N ASP A 25 -9.38 13.70 -16.53
CA ASP A 25 -8.02 14.17 -16.76
C ASP A 25 -7.44 14.56 -15.41
N VAL A 26 -6.41 13.84 -14.96
CA VAL A 26 -5.75 14.10 -13.68
C VAL A 26 -4.34 14.60 -13.96
N GLY A 27 -4.09 15.88 -13.71
CA GLY A 27 -2.78 16.51 -13.95
C GLY A 27 -2.27 16.39 -15.39
N GLY A 28 -3.16 16.29 -16.38
CA GLY A 28 -2.83 16.09 -17.79
C GLY A 28 -2.80 14.62 -18.23
N THR A 29 -3.09 13.67 -17.34
CA THR A 29 -3.14 12.24 -17.68
C THR A 29 -4.59 11.75 -17.77
N PRO A 30 -5.01 11.14 -18.90
CA PRO A 30 -6.37 10.65 -19.05
C PRO A 30 -6.57 9.33 -18.29
N PHE A 31 -7.63 9.27 -17.49
CA PHE A 31 -8.15 8.09 -16.81
C PHE A 31 -9.58 7.80 -17.26
N ARG A 32 -9.92 6.51 -17.34
CA ARG A 32 -11.28 6.06 -17.62
C ARG A 32 -11.75 5.11 -16.51
N THR A 33 -12.92 5.40 -15.95
CA THR A 33 -13.53 4.59 -14.89
C THR A 33 -15.05 4.67 -14.94
N THR A 34 -15.75 4.03 -14.01
CA THR A 34 -17.22 4.08 -13.94
C THR A 34 -17.69 5.10 -12.91
N ARG A 35 -18.89 5.65 -13.12
CA ARG A 35 -19.58 6.52 -12.14
C ARG A 35 -19.68 5.85 -10.76
N MET A 36 -19.99 4.55 -10.73
CA MET A 36 -20.09 3.76 -9.50
C MET A 36 -18.77 3.73 -8.72
N THR A 37 -17.63 3.63 -9.39
CA THR A 37 -16.31 3.65 -8.72
C THR A 37 -16.03 5.01 -8.12
N LEU A 38 -16.30 6.10 -8.85
CA LEU A 38 -16.06 7.47 -8.38
C LEU A 38 -16.97 7.85 -7.20
N GLN A 39 -18.24 7.41 -7.21
CA GLN A 39 -19.19 7.69 -6.13
C GLN A 39 -18.78 7.16 -4.75
N LYS A 40 -17.80 6.25 -4.68
CA LYS A 40 -17.23 5.79 -3.41
C LYS A 40 -16.36 6.84 -2.72
N SER A 41 -15.92 7.86 -3.44
CA SER A 41 -15.23 9.03 -2.89
C SER A 41 -16.23 10.16 -2.69
N PRO A 42 -16.31 10.77 -1.48
CA PRO A 42 -17.18 11.91 -1.23
C PRO A 42 -16.90 13.10 -2.16
N PHE A 43 -15.62 13.35 -2.49
CA PHE A 43 -15.23 14.41 -3.42
C PHE A 43 -15.90 14.24 -4.79
N PHE A 44 -15.75 13.06 -5.40
CA PHE A 44 -16.34 12.81 -6.71
C PHE A 44 -17.85 12.65 -6.66
N ALA A 45 -18.41 12.10 -5.57
CA ALA A 45 -19.85 12.03 -5.39
C ALA A 45 -20.51 13.41 -5.43
N ASN A 46 -19.92 14.39 -4.74
CA ASN A 46 -20.37 15.78 -4.76
C ASN A 46 -20.16 16.43 -6.13
N LEU A 47 -19.01 16.20 -6.75
CA LEU A 47 -18.69 16.75 -8.08
C LEU A 47 -19.67 16.26 -9.16
N LEU A 48 -20.02 14.98 -9.13
CA LEU A 48 -20.96 14.38 -10.07
C LEU A 48 -22.42 14.80 -9.80
N ALA A 49 -22.77 15.08 -8.54
CA ALA A 49 -24.08 15.60 -8.18
C ALA A 49 -24.31 17.03 -8.69
N CYS A 50 -23.24 17.82 -8.81
CA CYS A 50 -23.29 19.19 -9.34
C CYS A 50 -23.46 19.28 -10.88
N GLY A 51 -23.60 18.16 -11.59
CA GLY A 51 -24.10 18.16 -12.98
C GLY A 51 -23.06 18.46 -14.06
N GLY A 52 -21.77 18.16 -13.84
CA GLY A 52 -20.77 18.22 -14.90
C GLY A 52 -20.92 17.07 -15.90
N GLU A 53 -21.50 17.32 -17.07
CA GLU A 53 -21.56 16.35 -18.19
C GLU A 53 -20.30 16.37 -19.08
N GLY A 54 -19.27 17.14 -18.70
CA GLY A 54 -18.01 17.25 -19.41
C GLY A 54 -16.88 16.36 -18.85
N PRO A 55 -15.74 16.26 -19.56
CA PRO A 55 -14.55 15.61 -19.05
C PRO A 55 -14.12 16.26 -17.72
N VAL A 56 -13.92 15.44 -16.69
CA VAL A 56 -13.60 15.93 -15.35
C VAL A 56 -12.11 16.18 -15.25
N PHE A 57 -11.69 17.44 -15.17
CA PHE A 57 -10.31 17.78 -14.88
C PHE A 57 -10.06 17.87 -13.37
N VAL A 58 -8.96 17.27 -12.92
CA VAL A 58 -8.48 17.25 -11.54
C VAL A 58 -7.02 17.68 -11.53
N ASP A 59 -6.73 18.81 -10.91
CA ASP A 59 -5.37 19.36 -10.81
C ASP A 59 -4.56 18.68 -9.69
N ARG A 60 -4.32 17.37 -9.83
CA ARG A 60 -3.60 16.51 -8.87
C ARG A 60 -2.59 15.61 -9.55
N CYS A 61 -1.76 14.95 -8.74
CA CYS A 61 -0.71 14.05 -9.20
C CYS A 61 -1.31 12.74 -9.79
N PRO A 62 -1.10 12.44 -11.09
CA PRO A 62 -1.68 11.25 -11.71
C PRO A 62 -1.13 9.94 -11.16
N GLN A 63 0.14 9.92 -10.73
CA GLN A 63 0.78 8.72 -10.18
C GLN A 63 0.15 8.31 -8.85
N LEU A 64 -0.06 9.26 -7.94
CA LEU A 64 -0.71 9.00 -6.65
C LEU A 64 -2.21 8.70 -6.85
N PHE A 65 -2.87 9.38 -7.79
CA PHE A 65 -4.26 9.10 -8.13
C PHE A 65 -4.50 7.68 -8.61
N ALA A 66 -3.55 7.06 -9.30
CA ALA A 66 -3.68 5.66 -9.72
C ALA A 66 -3.88 4.71 -8.51
N HIS A 67 -3.21 4.97 -7.39
CA HIS A 67 -3.42 4.23 -6.14
C HIS A 67 -4.78 4.50 -5.52
N VAL A 68 -5.22 5.76 -5.49
CA VAL A 68 -6.56 6.14 -5.04
C VAL A 68 -7.62 5.42 -5.87
N LEU A 69 -7.50 5.45 -7.19
CA LEU A 69 -8.45 4.79 -8.09
C LEU A 69 -8.48 3.27 -7.88
N GLN A 70 -7.31 2.66 -7.65
CA GLN A 70 -7.22 1.24 -7.33
C GLN A 70 -7.89 0.92 -5.98
N PHE A 71 -7.74 1.79 -4.99
CA PHE A 71 -8.46 1.69 -3.72
C PHE A 71 -9.97 1.78 -3.93
N LEU A 72 -10.48 2.74 -4.71
CA LEU A 72 -11.91 2.84 -5.02
C LEU A 72 -12.43 1.58 -5.74
N ARG A 73 -11.62 0.92 -6.56
CA ARG A 73 -11.99 -0.32 -7.26
C ARG A 73 -12.05 -1.51 -6.32
N THR A 74 -11.04 -1.70 -5.47
CA THR A 74 -10.82 -2.95 -4.71
C THR A 74 -11.15 -2.87 -3.23
N GLY A 75 -11.24 -1.67 -2.66
CA GLY A 75 -11.34 -1.43 -1.22
C GLY A 75 -10.05 -1.74 -0.45
N ARG A 76 -8.95 -2.07 -1.13
CA ARG A 76 -7.66 -2.38 -0.50
C ARG A 76 -6.74 -1.19 -0.64
N GLY A 77 -6.21 -0.70 0.48
CA GLY A 77 -5.30 0.43 0.49
C GLY A 77 -3.93 0.09 -0.12
N PRO A 78 -3.19 1.10 -0.57
CA PRO A 78 -1.86 0.91 -1.14
C PRO A 78 -0.87 0.45 -0.06
N ARG A 79 0.05 -0.41 -0.48
CA ARG A 79 1.27 -0.72 0.28
C ARG A 79 2.36 0.23 -0.20
N CYS A 80 2.76 1.16 0.66
CA CYS A 80 3.80 2.14 0.37
C CYS A 80 5.15 1.55 0.74
N ALA A 81 6.21 1.83 -0.02
CA ALA A 81 7.55 1.34 0.34
C ALA A 81 8.25 2.27 1.34
N THR A 82 7.87 3.55 1.34
CA THR A 82 8.50 4.56 2.20
C THR A 82 7.47 5.39 2.95
N LEU A 83 7.91 6.00 4.06
CA LEU A 83 7.07 6.95 4.81
C LEU A 83 6.67 8.14 3.94
N ALA A 84 7.59 8.66 3.13
CA ALA A 84 7.30 9.79 2.23
C ALA A 84 6.21 9.46 1.20
N GLU A 85 6.20 8.24 0.64
CA GLU A 85 5.11 7.78 -0.23
C GLU A 85 3.78 7.67 0.52
N SER A 86 3.82 7.15 1.75
CA SER A 86 2.64 7.04 2.61
C SER A 86 2.05 8.41 2.94
N ASP A 87 2.89 9.38 3.31
CA ASP A 87 2.48 10.75 3.62
C ASP A 87 1.88 11.44 2.38
N ALA A 88 2.52 11.27 1.21
CA ALA A 88 2.02 11.81 -0.04
C ALA A 88 0.65 11.19 -0.42
N LEU A 89 0.49 9.88 -0.23
CA LEU A 89 -0.77 9.19 -0.47
C LEU A 89 -1.86 9.57 0.54
N ALA A 90 -1.51 9.76 1.81
CA ALA A 90 -2.44 10.25 2.83
C ALA A 90 -3.00 11.62 2.44
N GLY A 91 -2.16 12.52 1.93
CA GLY A 91 -2.59 13.82 1.41
C GLY A 91 -3.56 13.74 0.23
N GLU A 92 -3.41 12.74 -0.66
CA GLU A 92 -4.40 12.50 -1.72
C GLU A 92 -5.68 11.87 -1.16
N PHE A 93 -5.59 10.92 -0.23
CA PHE A 93 -6.77 10.31 0.38
C PHE A 93 -7.63 11.37 1.07
N ASP A 94 -7.03 12.28 1.84
CA ASP A 94 -7.72 13.41 2.45
C ASP A 94 -8.38 14.31 1.41
N PHE A 95 -7.67 14.66 0.33
CA PHE A 95 -8.23 15.47 -0.77
C PHE A 95 -9.47 14.83 -1.40
N PHE A 96 -9.47 13.51 -1.60
CA PHE A 96 -10.60 12.76 -2.15
C PHE A 96 -11.66 12.38 -1.09
N GLY A 97 -11.48 12.78 0.16
CA GLY A 97 -12.39 12.49 1.27
C GLY A 97 -12.41 11.02 1.68
N LEU A 98 -11.29 10.32 1.57
CA LEU A 98 -11.12 8.92 1.87
C LEU A 98 -10.38 8.72 3.19
N ASP A 99 -10.65 7.60 3.85
CA ASP A 99 -9.95 7.18 5.07
C ASP A 99 -8.59 6.58 4.71
N ASP A 100 -7.53 7.15 5.27
CA ASP A 100 -6.13 6.76 5.08
C ASP A 100 -5.71 5.57 5.96
N SER A 101 -6.58 5.09 6.85
CA SER A 101 -6.33 3.92 7.72
C SER A 101 -5.95 2.64 6.97
N GLN A 102 -6.27 2.57 5.68
CA GLN A 102 -5.97 1.43 4.81
C GLN A 102 -4.60 1.53 4.15
N ILE A 103 -3.93 2.68 4.22
CA ILE A 103 -2.56 2.85 3.75
C ILE A 103 -1.64 2.09 4.70
N SER A 104 -0.82 1.20 4.16
CA SER A 104 0.09 0.37 4.95
C SER A 104 1.53 0.60 4.53
N LEU A 105 2.41 0.70 5.52
CA LEU A 105 3.85 0.65 5.35
C LEU A 105 4.33 -0.81 5.44
N PRO A 106 5.52 -1.15 4.90
CA PRO A 106 6.12 -2.45 5.11
C PRO A 106 6.33 -2.68 6.61
N GLU A 107 6.16 -3.92 7.02
CA GLU A 107 6.50 -4.31 8.38
C GLU A 107 8.04 -4.35 8.47
N GLN A 108 8.63 -3.50 9.32
CA GLN A 108 10.08 -3.43 9.49
C GLN A 108 10.49 -3.97 10.87
N VAL A 109 11.51 -4.83 10.89
CA VAL A 109 12.14 -5.34 12.11
C VAL A 109 13.61 -4.94 12.11
N VAL A 110 14.04 -4.20 13.14
CA VAL A 110 15.44 -3.80 13.32
C VAL A 110 16.07 -4.64 14.42
N LEU A 111 17.08 -5.43 14.06
CA LEU A 111 17.85 -6.23 15.01
C LEU A 111 19.24 -5.65 15.14
N THR A 112 19.62 -5.22 16.35
CA THR A 112 20.97 -4.75 16.65
C THR A 112 21.64 -5.67 17.68
N GLY A 113 22.83 -6.13 17.33
CA GLY A 113 23.69 -6.97 18.16
C GLY A 113 25.00 -6.28 18.51
N GLN A 114 25.43 -6.41 19.76
CA GLN A 114 26.80 -6.12 20.18
C GLN A 114 27.45 -7.41 20.66
N TYR A 115 28.68 -7.67 20.20
CA TYR A 115 29.48 -8.80 20.61
C TYR A 115 30.93 -8.38 20.86
N TYR A 116 31.51 -8.96 21.90
CA TYR A 116 32.93 -8.81 22.19
C TYR A 116 33.68 -9.86 21.36
N TRP A 117 34.85 -9.50 20.82
CA TRP A 117 35.76 -10.46 20.21
C TRP A 117 35.93 -11.63 21.20
N HIS A 118 35.47 -12.84 20.85
CA HIS A 118 35.39 -14.08 21.66
C HIS A 118 34.05 -14.48 22.30
N ASN A 119 32.90 -13.87 21.97
CA ASN A 119 31.63 -14.23 22.64
C ASN A 119 30.53 -14.79 21.71
N SER A 120 29.83 -15.83 22.19
CA SER A 120 28.77 -16.60 21.51
C SER A 120 27.47 -15.83 21.18
N LYS A 121 27.45 -14.51 21.41
CA LYS A 121 26.29 -13.64 21.21
C LYS A 121 26.04 -13.27 19.75
N GLU A 122 27.06 -13.34 18.90
CA GLU A 122 26.91 -13.18 17.44
C GLU A 122 25.95 -14.23 16.87
N THR A 123 26.05 -15.48 17.34
CA THR A 123 25.15 -16.58 16.96
C THR A 123 23.69 -16.30 17.30
N ALA A 124 23.41 -15.59 18.41
CA ALA A 124 22.04 -15.32 18.84
C ALA A 124 21.32 -14.28 17.96
N VAL A 125 22.05 -13.29 17.44
CA VAL A 125 21.47 -12.29 16.52
C VAL A 125 21.27 -12.90 15.14
N HIS A 126 22.24 -13.66 14.65
CA HIS A 126 22.09 -14.41 13.39
C HIS A 126 20.94 -15.41 13.44
N ALA A 127 20.78 -16.17 14.54
CA ALA A 127 19.65 -17.10 14.70
C ALA A 127 18.29 -16.38 14.69
N LYS A 128 18.20 -15.17 15.25
CA LYS A 128 16.98 -14.35 15.17
C LYS A 128 16.73 -13.86 13.74
N VAL A 129 17.77 -13.40 13.05
CA VAL A 129 17.66 -12.98 11.64
C VAL A 129 17.17 -14.14 10.78
N GLU A 130 17.73 -15.34 10.94
CA GLU A 130 17.29 -16.55 10.22
C GLU A 130 15.82 -16.88 10.51
N ALA A 131 15.36 -16.80 11.76
CA ALA A 131 13.96 -17.00 12.08
C ALA A 131 13.03 -16.00 11.36
N TYR A 132 13.41 -14.72 11.26
CA TYR A 132 12.64 -13.74 10.50
C TYR A 132 12.70 -13.98 8.99
N LEU A 133 13.83 -14.44 8.45
CA LEU A 133 13.92 -14.83 7.04
C LEU A 133 12.96 -16.00 6.72
N ASP A 134 12.85 -16.98 7.62
CA ASP A 134 11.91 -18.11 7.49
C ASP A 134 10.44 -17.65 7.54
N GLU A 135 10.14 -16.58 8.29
CA GLU A 135 8.82 -15.93 8.30
C GLU A 135 8.52 -15.07 7.06
N GLY A 136 9.47 -15.00 6.11
CA GLY A 136 9.35 -14.31 4.83
C GLY A 136 9.88 -12.88 4.80
N PHE A 137 10.55 -12.41 5.86
CA PHE A 137 11.22 -11.11 5.82
C PHE A 137 12.45 -11.15 4.89
N GLN A 138 12.85 -9.98 4.38
CA GLN A 138 14.04 -9.82 3.54
C GLN A 138 14.99 -8.81 4.17
N ILE A 139 16.30 -9.10 4.17
CA ILE A 139 17.32 -8.14 4.65
C ILE A 139 17.44 -7.00 3.63
N LYS A 140 17.20 -5.78 4.09
CA LYS A 140 17.25 -4.57 3.27
C LYS A 140 18.50 -3.74 3.53
N HIS A 141 18.97 -3.76 4.76
CA HIS A 141 20.19 -3.07 5.15
C HIS A 141 20.96 -3.87 6.20
N LEU A 142 22.28 -3.90 6.05
CA LEU A 142 23.22 -4.48 6.99
C LEU A 142 24.34 -3.46 7.22
N SER A 143 24.51 -3.03 8.47
CA SER A 143 25.71 -2.32 8.90
C SER A 143 26.45 -3.13 9.93
N SER A 144 27.78 -3.16 9.81
CA SER A 144 28.68 -3.62 10.86
C SER A 144 29.45 -2.42 11.40
N PHE A 145 29.69 -2.41 12.70
CA PHE A 145 30.58 -1.45 13.34
C PHE A 145 31.56 -2.18 14.24
N ALA A 146 32.79 -1.70 14.29
CA ALA A 146 33.81 -2.19 15.19
C ALA A 146 34.48 -0.99 15.87
N GLY A 147 34.47 -0.98 17.19
CA GLY A 147 35.13 0.04 18.01
C GLY A 147 36.27 -0.58 18.80
N MET A 148 37.47 -0.01 18.68
CA MET A 148 38.54 -0.25 19.66
C MET A 148 38.24 0.60 20.88
N VAL A 149 37.85 -0.04 21.99
CA VAL A 149 37.88 0.59 23.31
C VAL A 149 39.29 0.35 23.86
N GLU A 150 39.96 1.40 24.34
CA GLU A 150 41.32 1.35 24.89
C GLU A 150 41.40 0.44 26.14
N ALA A 151 41.44 -0.88 25.94
CA ALA A 151 41.90 -1.93 26.84
C ALA A 151 41.41 -3.30 26.32
N GLU A 152 42.21 -3.95 25.47
CA GLU A 152 42.23 -5.40 25.10
C GLU A 152 40.93 -6.16 24.75
N ASN A 153 39.74 -5.55 24.79
CA ASN A 153 38.45 -6.15 24.52
C ASN A 153 37.70 -5.33 23.46
N GLY A 154 38.01 -5.56 22.19
CA GLY A 154 37.31 -4.91 21.07
C GLY A 154 35.81 -5.24 21.09
N VAL A 155 34.97 -4.23 20.83
CA VAL A 155 33.52 -4.39 20.64
C VAL A 155 33.24 -4.35 19.16
N ALA A 156 32.62 -5.40 18.65
CA ALA A 156 32.02 -5.44 17.32
C ALA A 156 30.50 -5.50 17.44
N GLY A 157 29.80 -5.07 16.42
CA GLY A 157 28.34 -5.14 16.38
C GLY A 157 27.82 -5.09 14.96
N CYS A 158 26.59 -5.53 14.81
CA CYS A 158 25.88 -5.52 13.54
C CYS A 158 24.42 -5.09 13.75
N THR A 159 23.88 -4.39 12.76
CA THR A 159 22.48 -4.03 12.68
C THR A 159 21.90 -4.57 11.38
N PHE A 160 20.84 -5.36 11.49
CA PHE A 160 20.04 -5.85 10.38
C PHE A 160 18.72 -5.10 10.36
N VAL A 161 18.34 -4.59 9.19
CA VAL A 161 16.99 -4.10 8.92
C VAL A 161 16.32 -5.11 7.99
N LEU A 162 15.26 -5.72 8.50
CA LEU A 162 14.44 -6.73 7.83
C LEU A 162 13.08 -6.11 7.48
N GLU A 163 12.55 -6.38 6.29
CA GLU A 163 11.24 -5.88 5.85
C GLU A 163 10.34 -7.00 5.29
N LYS A 164 9.01 -6.87 5.49
CA LYS A 164 7.97 -7.77 4.99
C LYS A 164 6.76 -7.03 4.40
#